data_AF-U2Z7I1-F1
#
_entry.id   AF-U2Z7I1-F1
#
_cell.length_a   1.000
_cell.length_b   1.000
_cell.length_c   1.000
_cell.angle_alpha   90.00
_cell.angle_beta   90.00
_cell.angle_gamma   90.00
#
_symmetry.space_group_name_H-M   'P 1'
#
loop_
_entity.id
_entity.type
_entity.pdbx_description
1 polymer ?
#
loop_
_entity_poly.entity_id
_entity_poly.type
_entity_poly.pdbx_seq_one_letter_code
_entity_poly.pdbx_strand_id
1 'polypeptide(L)'
;MPRFLPSVALALLVAGCTQFPEIDARVPEAERNAPPPRLIPLAPLLARADAATLQSRVSPEAGAVLEARAATLSERPVPTATARTPDAAARLAALSARAEALREGAVIAQDTRARMDAGVTLPAALQ
;
A
#
# COMPACT_ATOMS: atom_id res chain seq x y z
N MET A 1 -34.70 -16.20 -30.07
CA MET A 1 -34.54 -14.87 -29.42
C MET A 1 -33.33 -14.91 -28.49
N PRO A 2 -32.16 -14.39 -28.90
CA PRO A 2 -31.16 -13.96 -27.91
C PRO A 2 -30.35 -12.70 -28.33
N ARG A 3 -30.89 -11.82 -29.18
CA ARG A 3 -30.16 -10.62 -29.66
C ARG A 3 -30.04 -9.49 -28.64
N PHE A 4 -30.78 -9.53 -27.54
CA PHE A 4 -30.74 -8.51 -26.49
C PHE A 4 -29.62 -8.72 -25.45
N LEU A 5 -29.11 -9.95 -25.34
CA LEU A 5 -28.06 -10.30 -24.38
C LEU A 5 -26.73 -9.53 -24.60
N PRO A 6 -26.21 -9.38 -25.84
CA PRO A 6 -25.00 -8.59 -26.06
C PRO A 6 -25.20 -7.09 -25.78
N SER A 7 -26.39 -6.55 -26.04
CA SER A 7 -26.71 -5.14 -25.78
C SER A 7 -26.79 -4.82 -24.29
N VAL A 8 -27.33 -5.74 -23.49
CA VAL A 8 -27.35 -5.62 -22.01
C VAL A 8 -25.94 -5.70 -21.43
N ALA A 9 -25.11 -6.63 -21.91
CA ALA A 9 -23.71 -6.75 -21.49
C ALA A 9 -22.89 -5.51 -21.84
N LEU A 10 -23.10 -4.93 -23.03
CA LEU A 10 -22.45 -3.68 -23.45
C LEU A 10 -22.88 -2.49 -22.59
N ALA A 11 -24.18 -2.38 -22.25
CA ALA A 11 -24.68 -1.32 -21.37
C ALA A 11 -24.09 -1.41 -19.95
N LEU A 12 -23.92 -2.63 -19.42
CA LEU A 12 -23.28 -2.89 -18.12
C LEU A 12 -21.77 -2.54 -18.13
N LEU A 13 -21.06 -2.83 -19.22
CA LEU A 13 -19.63 -2.45 -19.35
C LEU A 13 -19.44 -0.93 -19.37
N VAL A 14 -20.36 -0.18 -20.00
CA VAL A 14 -20.27 1.29 -20.07
C VAL A 14 -20.61 1.94 -18.73
N ALA A 15 -21.56 1.39 -17.96
CA ALA A 15 -21.91 1.89 -16.62
C ALA A 15 -20.77 1.74 -15.59
N GLY A 16 -19.90 0.74 -15.75
CA GLY A 16 -18.74 0.55 -14.89
C GLY A 16 -17.63 1.59 -15.07
N CYS A 17 -17.59 2.27 -16.22
CA CYS A 17 -16.57 3.28 -16.53
C CYS A 17 -16.89 4.69 -16.00
N THR A 18 -18.05 4.90 -15.36
CA THR A 18 -18.49 6.24 -14.91
C THR A 18 -18.51 6.41 -13.39
N GLN A 19 -18.21 5.38 -12.60
CA GLN A 19 -18.17 5.47 -11.14
C GLN A 19 -16.73 5.71 -10.63
N PHE A 20 -16.04 6.67 -11.25
CA PHE A 20 -14.85 7.26 -10.65
C PHE A 20 -15.32 8.40 -9.73
N PRO A 21 -14.97 8.40 -8.44
CA PRO A 21 -15.40 9.45 -7.53
C PRO A 21 -14.92 10.81 -8.05
N GLU A 22 -15.74 11.85 -7.93
CA GLU A 22 -15.39 13.20 -8.37
C GLU A 22 -14.31 13.82 -7.47
N ILE A 23 -13.07 13.37 -7.61
CA ILE A 23 -11.92 13.88 -6.87
C ILE A 23 -11.68 15.35 -7.23
N ASP A 24 -11.89 15.70 -8.50
CA ASP A 24 -11.67 17.06 -9.02
C ASP A 24 -12.74 18.07 -8.57
N ALA A 25 -13.90 17.61 -8.10
CA ALA A 25 -14.93 18.50 -7.54
C ALA A 25 -14.45 19.23 -6.27
N ARG A 26 -13.40 18.73 -5.61
CA ARG A 26 -12.78 19.40 -4.45
C ARG A 26 -11.93 20.61 -4.81
N VAL A 27 -11.54 20.76 -6.07
CA VAL A 27 -10.75 21.91 -6.53
C VAL A 27 -11.72 23.08 -6.78
N PRO A 28 -11.56 24.26 -6.16
CA PRO A 28 -12.36 25.44 -6.46
C PRO A 28 -12.18 25.91 -7.92
N GLU A 29 -13.22 26.52 -8.53
CA GLU A 29 -13.15 27.07 -9.90
C GLU A 29 -12.01 28.08 -10.09
N ALA A 30 -11.71 28.85 -9.04
CA ALA A 30 -10.61 29.82 -9.05
C ALA A 30 -9.24 29.14 -9.17
N GLU A 31 -9.08 27.92 -8.64
CA GLU A 31 -7.83 27.15 -8.70
C GLU A 31 -7.70 26.39 -10.03
N ARG A 32 -8.81 25.91 -10.60
CA ARG A 32 -8.83 25.29 -11.94
C ARG A 32 -8.32 26.22 -13.02
N ASN A 33 -8.65 27.52 -12.91
CA ASN A 33 -8.30 28.54 -13.89
C ASN A 33 -7.09 29.38 -13.48
N ALA A 34 -6.40 29.00 -12.40
CA ALA A 34 -5.23 29.72 -11.93
C ALA A 34 -4.09 29.61 -12.95
N PRO A 35 -3.26 30.67 -13.11
CA PRO A 35 -2.08 30.58 -13.95
C PRO A 35 -1.19 29.40 -13.51
N PRO A 36 -0.66 28.62 -14.47
CA PRO A 36 0.19 27.49 -14.13
C PRO A 36 1.45 27.97 -13.39
N PRO A 37 1.98 27.15 -12.45
CA PRO A 37 3.19 27.49 -11.75
C PRO A 37 4.37 27.58 -12.73
N ARG A 38 5.39 28.34 -12.35
CA ARG A 38 6.63 28.40 -13.13
C ARG A 38 7.30 27.03 -13.13
N LEU A 39 7.54 26.49 -14.33
CA LEU A 39 8.25 25.22 -14.50
C LEU A 39 9.73 25.42 -14.18
N ILE A 40 10.27 24.56 -13.31
CA ILE A 40 11.69 24.56 -12.97
C ILE A 40 12.39 23.55 -13.88
N PRO A 41 13.46 23.93 -14.61
CA PRO A 41 14.17 23.00 -15.48
C PRO A 41 14.89 21.92 -14.66
N LEU A 42 14.54 20.65 -14.93
CA LEU A 42 15.06 19.51 -14.17
C LEU A 42 16.47 19.09 -14.60
N ALA A 43 16.83 19.25 -15.88
CA ALA A 43 18.13 18.85 -16.41
C ALA A 43 19.34 19.38 -15.59
N PRO A 44 19.43 20.68 -15.22
CA PRO A 44 20.54 21.17 -14.40
C PRO A 44 20.52 20.62 -12.97
N LEU A 45 19.33 20.34 -12.40
CA LEU A 45 19.20 19.76 -11.06
C LEU A 45 19.66 18.31 -11.04
N LEU A 46 19.32 17.54 -12.07
CA LEU A 46 19.75 16.16 -12.24
C LEU A 46 21.25 16.08 -12.49
N ALA A 47 21.80 16.90 -13.38
CA ALA A 47 23.24 16.96 -13.63
C ALA A 47 24.04 17.27 -12.35
N ARG A 48 23.51 18.14 -11.48
CA ARG A 48 24.11 18.43 -10.17
C ARG A 48 24.03 17.24 -9.21
N ALA A 49 22.91 16.52 -9.19
CA ALA A 49 22.74 15.32 -8.38
C ALA A 49 23.68 14.19 -8.82
N ASP A 50 23.88 14.02 -10.12
CA ASP A 50 24.81 13.05 -10.71
C ASP A 50 26.26 13.41 -10.37
N ALA A 51 26.65 14.68 -10.55
CA ALA A 51 27.97 15.16 -10.13
C ALA A 51 28.22 14.96 -8.63
N ALA A 52 27.21 15.22 -7.79
CA ALA A 52 27.28 14.97 -6.34
C ALA A 52 27.27 13.48 -5.98
N THR A 53 26.93 12.58 -6.90
CA THR A 53 27.01 11.12 -6.71
C THR A 53 28.39 10.60 -7.11
N LEU A 54 29.03 11.24 -8.09
CA LEU A 54 30.40 10.96 -8.50
C LEU A 54 31.44 11.47 -7.49
N GLN A 55 31.15 12.57 -6.80
CA GLN A 55 31.86 12.93 -5.57
C GLN A 55 31.43 11.96 -4.46
N SER A 56 32.38 11.28 -3.82
CA SER A 56 32.10 10.49 -2.61
C SER A 56 31.38 11.39 -1.60
N ARG A 57 30.08 11.14 -1.39
CA ARG A 57 29.25 11.87 -0.40
C ARG A 57 29.67 11.58 1.04
N VAL A 58 30.52 10.57 1.21
CA VAL A 58 31.12 10.17 2.47
C VAL A 58 32.56 10.70 2.46
N SER A 59 32.86 11.63 3.35
CA SER A 59 34.26 12.01 3.59
C SER A 59 35.03 10.79 4.10
N PRO A 60 36.36 10.71 3.88
CA PRO A 60 37.16 9.60 4.38
C PRO A 60 36.98 9.38 5.90
N GLU A 61 36.86 10.47 6.66
CA GLU A 61 36.59 10.46 8.09
C GLU A 61 35.23 9.85 8.44
N ALA A 62 34.17 10.25 7.72
CA ALA A 62 32.83 9.68 7.91
C ALA A 62 32.79 8.19 7.51
N GLY A 63 33.55 7.81 6.47
CA GLY A 63 33.71 6.43 6.04
C GLY A 63 34.33 5.56 7.12
N ALA A 64 35.43 6.01 7.72
CA ALA A 64 36.10 5.31 8.81
C ALA A 64 35.19 5.11 10.03
N VAL A 65 34.35 6.11 10.38
CA VAL A 65 33.38 5.98 11.47
C VAL A 65 32.30 4.93 11.15
N LEU A 66 31.80 4.91 9.92
CA LEU A 66 30.80 3.92 9.48
C LEU A 66 31.38 2.51 9.46
N GLU A 67 32.61 2.34 8.99
CA GLU A 67 33.33 1.05 9.00
C GLU A 67 33.56 0.54 10.42
N ALA A 68 34.03 1.40 11.33
CA ALA A 68 34.21 1.05 12.73
C ALA A 68 32.88 0.62 13.39
N ARG A 69 31.79 1.31 13.07
CA ARG A 69 30.44 0.93 13.54
C ARG A 69 29.98 -0.39 12.93
N ALA A 70 30.26 -0.64 11.65
CA ALA A 70 29.93 -1.89 10.99
C ALA A 70 30.69 -3.08 11.60
N ALA A 71 31.98 -2.90 11.92
CA ALA A 71 32.78 -3.89 12.65
C ALA A 71 32.17 -4.18 14.03
N THR A 72 31.85 -3.13 14.79
CA THR A 72 31.19 -3.26 16.10
C THR A 72 29.86 -4.01 16.00
N LEU A 73 29.05 -3.74 14.97
CA LEU A 73 27.77 -4.42 14.75
C LEU A 73 27.94 -5.88 14.32
N SER A 74 29.01 -6.21 13.60
CA SER A 74 29.30 -7.56 13.12
C SER A 74 29.78 -8.48 14.22
N GLU A 75 30.56 -7.94 15.17
CA GLU A 75 31.01 -8.65 16.37
C GLU A 75 29.93 -8.76 17.43
N ARG A 76 28.97 -7.83 17.42
CA ARG A 76 27.87 -7.87 18.37
C ARG A 76 27.05 -9.12 18.10
N PRO A 77 26.90 -10.05 19.06
CA PRO A 77 26.00 -11.16 18.90
C PRO A 77 24.63 -10.57 18.62
N VAL A 78 24.10 -10.81 17.42
CA VAL A 78 22.69 -10.58 17.16
C VAL A 78 21.99 -11.36 18.26
N PRO A 79 21.08 -10.75 19.04
CA PRO A 79 20.15 -11.55 19.79
C PRO A 79 19.36 -12.32 18.74
N THR A 80 19.89 -13.48 18.34
CA THR A 80 19.15 -14.56 17.71
C THR A 80 17.89 -14.59 18.52
N ALA A 81 16.72 -14.49 17.88
CA ALA A 81 15.39 -14.50 18.50
C ALA A 81 15.25 -15.72 19.46
N THR A 82 15.86 -15.58 20.62
CA THR A 82 16.16 -16.57 21.65
C THR A 82 15.89 -15.96 23.02
N ALA A 83 15.10 -14.89 23.06
CA ALA A 83 13.82 -15.02 23.75
C ALA A 83 12.87 -15.84 22.84
N ARG A 84 13.29 -17.07 22.53
CA ARG A 84 12.47 -18.09 21.92
C ARG A 84 11.48 -18.37 23.04
N THR A 85 10.23 -17.98 22.86
CA THR A 85 9.16 -18.73 23.54
C THR A 85 9.50 -20.21 23.33
N PRO A 86 9.44 -21.06 24.37
CA PRO A 86 10.01 -22.42 24.35
C PRO A 86 9.47 -23.36 23.26
N ASP A 87 8.64 -22.87 22.33
CA ASP A 87 8.15 -23.69 21.23
C ASP A 87 7.84 -22.89 19.95
N ALA A 88 8.87 -22.29 19.33
CA ALA A 88 8.69 -21.66 18.01
C ALA A 88 8.20 -22.66 16.95
N ALA A 89 8.57 -23.93 17.08
CA ALA A 89 8.12 -25.01 16.20
C ALA A 89 6.62 -25.30 16.39
N ALA A 90 6.12 -25.44 17.62
CA ALA A 90 4.68 -25.61 17.83
C ALA A 90 3.89 -24.34 17.53
N ARG A 91 4.46 -23.16 17.75
CA ARG A 91 3.81 -21.92 17.30
C ARG A 91 3.64 -21.92 15.78
N LEU A 92 4.67 -22.31 15.03
CA LEU A 92 4.59 -22.46 13.58
C LEU A 92 3.55 -23.52 13.20
N ALA A 93 3.56 -24.69 13.85
CA ALA A 93 2.58 -25.74 13.60
C ALA A 93 1.13 -25.28 13.87
N ALA A 94 0.90 -24.58 14.97
CA ALA A 94 -0.41 -24.03 15.32
C ALA A 94 -0.87 -22.96 14.32
N LEU A 95 0.04 -22.12 13.82
CA LEU A 95 -0.27 -21.14 12.79
C LEU A 95 -0.60 -21.80 11.45
N SER A 96 0.14 -22.84 11.06
CA SER A 96 -0.12 -23.61 9.84
C SER A 96 -1.48 -24.31 9.90
N ALA A 97 -1.78 -25.01 11.00
CA ALA A 97 -3.07 -25.66 11.22
C ALA A 97 -4.24 -24.66 11.20
N ARG A 98 -4.06 -23.49 11.83
CA ARG A 98 -5.06 -22.42 11.77
C ARG A 98 -5.25 -21.88 10.35
N ALA A 99 -4.17 -21.74 9.58
CA ALA A 99 -4.24 -21.28 8.20
C ALA A 99 -4.93 -22.28 7.26
N GLU A 100 -4.79 -23.58 7.51
CA GLU A 100 -5.55 -24.62 6.80
C GLU A 100 -7.03 -24.52 7.14
N ALA A 101 -7.37 -24.44 8.43
CA ALA A 101 -8.75 -24.28 8.88
C ALA A 101 -9.43 -23.02 8.29
N LEU A 102 -8.70 -21.91 8.15
CA LEU A 102 -9.20 -20.68 7.53
C LEU A 102 -9.29 -20.76 6.00
N ARG A 103 -8.54 -21.66 5.35
CA ARG A 103 -8.64 -21.91 3.91
C ARG A 103 -9.86 -22.78 3.58
N GLU A 104 -10.22 -23.69 4.47
CA GLU A 104 -11.37 -24.59 4.31
C GLU A 104 -12.67 -23.98 4.83
N GLY A 105 -12.61 -23.19 5.91
CA GLY A 105 -13.76 -22.53 6.53
C GLY A 105 -14.02 -21.13 6.00
N ALA A 106 -15.28 -20.73 5.95
CA ALA A 106 -15.64 -19.35 5.62
C ALA A 106 -15.22 -18.40 6.76
N VAL A 107 -14.25 -17.50 6.50
CA VAL A 107 -13.77 -16.48 7.47
C VAL A 107 -14.90 -15.55 7.94
N ILE A 108 -15.89 -15.33 7.07
CA ILE A 108 -17.12 -14.63 7.38
C ILE A 108 -18.26 -15.60 7.13
N ALA A 109 -19.04 -15.91 8.17
CA ALA A 109 -20.23 -16.74 8.05
C ALA A 109 -21.19 -16.15 7.01
N GLN A 110 -21.88 -17.01 6.26
CA GLN A 110 -22.71 -16.57 5.14
C GLN A 110 -23.79 -15.57 5.56
N ASP A 111 -24.38 -15.76 6.74
CA ASP A 111 -25.37 -14.84 7.30
C ASP A 111 -24.79 -13.46 7.63
N THR A 112 -23.54 -13.42 8.12
CA THR A 112 -22.82 -12.18 8.37
C THR A 112 -22.49 -11.46 7.06
N ARG A 113 -22.08 -12.20 6.03
CA ARG A 113 -21.82 -11.66 4.70
C ARG A 113 -23.09 -11.06 4.09
N ALA A 114 -24.20 -11.78 4.16
CA ALA A 114 -25.50 -11.31 3.67
C ALA A 114 -25.94 -10.00 4.37
N ARG A 115 -25.68 -9.87 5.67
CA ARG A 115 -25.93 -8.61 6.41
C ARG A 115 -25.02 -7.46 5.96
N MET A 116 -23.76 -7.74 5.64
CA MET A 116 -22.83 -6.72 5.13
C MET A 116 -23.25 -6.26 3.72
N ASP A 117 -23.65 -7.19 2.85
CA ASP A 117 -24.11 -6.90 1.48
C ASP A 117 -25.44 -6.12 1.48
N ALA A 118 -26.33 -6.40 2.43
CA ALA A 118 -27.58 -5.66 2.62
C ALA A 118 -27.34 -4.21 3.12
N GLY A 119 -26.15 -3.91 3.64
CA GLY A 119 -25.80 -2.62 4.22
C GLY A 119 -26.40 -2.38 5.61
N VAL A 120 -25.92 -1.33 6.27
CA VAL A 120 -26.48 -0.87 7.55
C VAL A 120 -27.46 0.25 7.28
N THR A 121 -28.73 0.08 7.67
CA THR A 121 -29.69 1.18 7.71
C THR A 121 -29.28 2.15 8.82
N LEU A 122 -28.83 3.34 8.43
CA LEU A 122 -28.58 4.41 9.39
C LEU A 122 -29.91 4.82 10.05
N PRO A 123 -29.98 4.97 11.38
CA PRO A 123 -31.17 5.49 12.04
C PRO A 123 -31.45 6.92 11.55
N ALA A 124 -32.73 7.32 11.52
CA ALA A 124 -33.15 8.62 10.97
C ALA A 124 -32.47 9.85 11.61
N ALA A 125 -31.88 9.70 12.80
CA ALA A 125 -31.09 10.75 13.46
C ALA A 125 -29.70 10.97 12.85
N LEU A 126 -29.23 10.06 11.99
CA LEU A 126 -27.92 10.07 11.33
C LEU A 126 -28.04 10.05 9.78
N GLN A 127 -29.26 10.17 9.25
CA GLN A 127 -29.53 10.40 7.83
C GLN A 127 -29.58 11.90 7.56
#